data_AF-A0A067BQN9-F1
#
_entry.id   AF-A0A067BQN9-F1
#
_cell.length_a   1.000
_cell.length_b   1.000
_cell.length_c   1.000
_cell.angle_alpha   90.00
_cell.angle_beta   90.00
_cell.angle_gamma   90.00
#
_symmetry.space_group_name_H-M   'P 1'
#
loop_
_entity.id
_entity.type
_entity.pdbx_description
1 polymer ?
#
loop_
_entity_poly.entity_id
_entity_poly.type
_entity_poly.pdbx_seq_one_letter_code
_entity_poly.pdbx_strand_id
1 'polypeptide(L)'
;MEQWYRPAVSPEVHAALYDGMARRLQLPANSDVVPSDYVLGAPLSWPAFVAAIRGSDAPGHGVDCAWTVALAVDRHLRAAPEATCERFEALVNGLPHGATLSPLVRTYWAHGHHYISFTLLVTVLERALYNTYARCNDGVKSNMILRDLLQSPELVQALPPGYLQLLRLLFFPSGLNLRNLVWHGFVAPMDLPGCFASLLLVLLVEPVLLDAASAHLVYASLPPFAPSTAPLCAATRNFVAAVDLDNVFAAASVQAKARQRLVQRAIDALQDGHALFSLFLSIPVLEYLVRCDFVRVNPSVPRGMAHAQLAEYYSTLDGFGQRSQHQVLLARTLFDSVPTLSSTTDDDRNRLYETLSPSALAASVDLFMCAAGPNVRAKLCHGEVDLSTLWVATPSGTTTIDISAALVLLLLLERLCPSDQLASVLRAYTSQFHPYAMLQTELGKTAAALASFGHQRRTVRFN
;
A
#
# COMPACT_ATOMS: atom_id res chain seq x y z
N MET A 1 -11.41 25.46 -20.31
CA MET A 1 -10.01 25.50 -19.82
C MET A 1 -9.50 24.09 -19.82
N GLU A 2 -8.50 23.77 -20.65
CA GLU A 2 -7.81 22.48 -20.57
C GLU A 2 -7.15 22.36 -19.18
N GLN A 3 -7.48 21.29 -18.45
CA GLN A 3 -6.76 20.97 -17.21
C GLN A 3 -5.46 20.26 -17.58
N TRP A 4 -4.35 20.77 -17.08
CA TRP A 4 -3.03 20.15 -17.29
C TRP A 4 -2.79 19.11 -16.21
N TYR A 5 -2.20 17.98 -16.59
CA TYR A 5 -1.77 16.99 -15.60
C TYR A 5 -0.74 17.62 -14.66
N ARG A 6 -0.93 17.41 -13.35
CA ARG A 6 0.03 17.78 -12.32
C ARG A 6 0.16 16.59 -11.36
N PRO A 7 1.37 16.04 -11.17
CA PRO A 7 1.60 15.02 -10.16
C PRO A 7 1.14 15.50 -8.78
N ALA A 8 0.69 14.58 -7.93
CA ALA A 8 0.24 14.92 -6.58
C ALA A 8 1.42 15.08 -5.61
N VAL A 9 2.47 15.78 -6.05
CA VAL A 9 3.69 16.04 -5.29
C VAL A 9 4.08 17.52 -5.45
N SER A 10 4.78 18.09 -4.46
CA SER A 10 5.29 19.46 -4.52
C SER A 10 6.37 19.62 -5.60
N PRO A 11 6.69 20.84 -6.06
CA PRO A 11 7.77 21.07 -7.02
C PRO A 11 9.12 20.48 -6.58
N GLU A 12 9.42 20.49 -5.28
CA GLU A 12 10.66 19.96 -4.71
C GLU A 12 10.69 18.43 -4.77
N VAL A 13 9.57 17.78 -4.41
CA VAL A 13 9.44 16.32 -4.52
C VAL A 13 9.43 15.90 -5.99
N HIS A 14 8.80 16.70 -6.85
CA HIS A 14 8.84 16.52 -8.30
C HIS A 14 10.29 16.58 -8.81
N ALA A 15 11.04 17.62 -8.46
CA ALA A 15 12.44 17.75 -8.84
C ALA A 15 13.25 16.52 -8.40
N ALA A 16 13.12 16.08 -7.15
CA ALA A 16 13.81 14.88 -6.65
C ALA A 16 13.46 13.59 -7.41
N LEU A 17 12.20 13.44 -7.85
CA LEU A 17 11.74 12.26 -8.57
C LEU A 17 12.02 12.31 -10.08
N TYR A 18 11.96 13.47 -10.72
CA TYR A 18 11.95 13.56 -12.18
C TYR A 18 13.17 14.27 -12.75
N ASP A 19 13.83 15.14 -12.00
CA ASP A 19 15.07 15.77 -12.49
C ASP A 19 16.19 14.74 -12.62
N GLY A 20 16.16 13.64 -11.86
CA GLY A 20 17.07 12.50 -12.07
C GLY A 20 16.94 11.88 -13.47
N MET A 21 15.74 11.83 -14.04
CA MET A 21 15.54 11.40 -15.43
C MET A 21 16.04 12.45 -16.43
N ALA A 22 15.72 13.73 -16.20
CA ALA A 22 16.09 14.83 -17.08
C ALA A 22 17.61 15.09 -17.10
N ARG A 23 18.27 14.87 -15.96
CA ARG A 23 19.72 15.04 -15.76
C ARG A 23 20.51 13.74 -15.96
N ARG A 24 19.97 12.73 -16.65
CA ARG A 24 20.65 11.44 -16.92
C ARG A 24 22.10 11.59 -17.42
N LEU A 25 22.41 12.64 -18.17
CA LEU A 25 23.74 12.94 -18.70
C LEU A 25 24.69 13.63 -17.71
N GLN A 26 24.17 14.10 -16.58
CA GLN A 26 24.90 14.82 -15.51
C GLN A 26 24.99 13.99 -14.22
N LEU A 27 24.38 12.80 -14.19
CA LEU A 27 24.48 11.90 -13.05
C LEU A 27 25.92 11.43 -12.86
N PRO A 28 26.38 11.25 -11.60
CA PRO A 28 27.73 10.75 -11.33
C PRO A 28 27.95 9.38 -11.97
N ALA A 29 29.15 9.15 -12.50
CA ALA A 29 29.53 7.83 -13.01
C ALA A 29 29.76 6.89 -11.81
N ASN A 30 28.90 5.87 -11.66
CA ASN A 30 29.04 4.83 -10.65
C ASN A 30 29.39 3.47 -11.26
N SER A 31 30.27 3.46 -12.27
CA SER A 31 30.79 2.21 -12.88
C SER A 31 31.41 1.27 -11.86
N ASP A 32 31.92 1.84 -10.76
CA ASP A 32 32.60 1.08 -9.71
C ASP A 32 31.62 0.42 -8.73
N VAL A 33 30.34 0.82 -8.75
CA VAL A 33 29.28 0.25 -7.90
C VAL A 33 28.62 -0.94 -8.59
N VAL A 34 28.27 -0.77 -9.86
CA VAL A 34 27.58 -1.78 -10.69
C VAL A 34 28.54 -2.27 -11.78
N PRO A 35 29.00 -3.53 -11.73
CA PRO A 35 29.88 -4.10 -12.75
C PRO A 35 29.32 -3.98 -14.18
N SER A 36 30.20 -3.86 -15.18
CA SER A 36 29.80 -3.72 -16.60
C SER A 36 29.11 -4.94 -17.19
N ASP A 37 29.27 -6.10 -16.57
CA ASP A 37 28.66 -7.38 -16.91
C ASP A 37 27.66 -7.84 -15.83
N TYR A 38 27.10 -6.89 -15.07
CA TYR A 38 26.22 -7.18 -13.96
C TYR A 38 25.06 -8.11 -14.37
N VAL A 39 24.87 -9.15 -13.57
CA VAL A 39 23.70 -10.03 -13.60
C VAL A 39 23.08 -10.07 -12.22
N LEU A 40 21.78 -10.33 -12.14
CA LEU A 40 21.08 -10.42 -10.85
C LEU A 40 21.76 -11.45 -9.93
N GLY A 41 22.03 -11.04 -8.69
CA GLY A 41 22.74 -11.83 -7.67
C GLY A 41 24.26 -11.65 -7.67
N ALA A 42 24.85 -10.98 -8.66
CA ALA A 42 26.24 -10.56 -8.58
C ALA A 42 26.41 -9.49 -7.47
N PRO A 43 27.54 -9.48 -6.73
CA PRO A 43 27.74 -8.53 -5.65
C PRO A 43 27.86 -7.10 -6.19
N LEU A 44 27.13 -6.18 -5.58
CA LEU A 44 27.35 -4.74 -5.76
C LEU A 44 28.46 -4.25 -4.82
N SER A 45 29.25 -3.26 -5.25
CA SER A 45 30.27 -2.66 -4.40
C SER A 45 29.66 -1.62 -3.46
N TRP A 46 29.12 -2.07 -2.32
CA TRP A 46 28.62 -1.18 -1.27
C TRP A 46 29.67 -0.19 -0.74
N PRO A 47 30.97 -0.55 -0.60
CA PRO A 47 32.01 0.42 -0.27
C PRO A 47 32.18 1.51 -1.33
N ALA A 48 32.15 1.16 -2.63
CA ALA A 48 32.21 2.15 -3.70
C ALA A 48 30.99 3.08 -3.69
N PHE A 49 29.80 2.55 -3.36
CA PHE A 49 28.60 3.37 -3.23
C PHE A 49 28.70 4.39 -2.09
N VAL A 50 29.24 3.98 -0.93
CA VAL A 50 29.51 4.90 0.18
C VAL A 50 30.54 5.96 -0.21
N ALA A 51 31.60 5.57 -0.92
CA ALA A 51 32.60 6.51 -1.42
C ALA A 51 31.99 7.52 -2.42
N ALA A 52 31.13 7.05 -3.34
CA ALA A 52 30.45 7.89 -4.31
C ALA A 52 29.55 8.95 -3.62
N ILE A 53 28.79 8.55 -2.59
CA ILE A 53 27.97 9.48 -1.81
C ILE A 53 28.83 10.52 -1.09
N ARG A 54 29.97 10.12 -0.52
CA ARG A 54 30.90 11.04 0.18
C ARG A 54 31.70 11.92 -0.78
N GLY A 55 31.64 11.66 -2.08
CA GLY A 55 32.37 12.41 -3.10
C GLY A 55 31.87 13.83 -3.33
N SER A 56 30.71 14.21 -2.77
CA SER A 56 30.14 15.55 -2.87
C SER A 56 29.12 15.82 -1.77
N ASP A 57 29.17 17.04 -1.22
CA ASP A 57 28.18 17.55 -0.25
C ASP A 57 27.05 18.33 -0.92
N ALA A 58 26.96 18.29 -2.26
CA ALA A 58 25.91 19.00 -2.99
C ALA A 58 24.51 18.51 -2.55
N PRO A 59 23.53 19.41 -2.36
CA PRO A 59 22.17 19.03 -2.00
C PRO A 59 21.60 18.03 -3.02
N GLY A 60 21.12 16.88 -2.53
CA GLY A 60 20.55 15.83 -3.39
C GLY A 60 21.57 14.88 -4.04
N HIS A 61 22.87 15.07 -3.85
CA HIS A 61 23.91 14.22 -4.47
C HIS A 61 23.72 12.72 -4.16
N GLY A 62 23.38 12.38 -2.91
CA GLY A 62 23.09 10.99 -2.54
C GLY A 62 21.91 10.40 -3.31
N VAL A 63 20.87 11.20 -3.58
CA VAL A 63 19.71 10.80 -4.39
C VAL A 63 20.13 10.59 -5.85
N ASP A 64 20.98 11.46 -6.39
CA ASP A 64 21.54 11.29 -7.73
C ASP A 64 22.40 10.00 -7.82
N CYS A 65 23.18 9.66 -6.80
CA CYS A 65 23.90 8.38 -6.73
C CYS A 65 22.95 7.17 -6.74
N ALA A 66 21.83 7.23 -5.99
CA ALA A 66 20.82 6.17 -5.98
C ALA A 66 20.16 6.01 -7.36
N TRP A 67 19.91 7.11 -8.05
CA TRP A 67 19.44 7.13 -9.44
C TRP A 67 20.41 6.45 -10.40
N THR A 68 21.71 6.76 -10.31
CA THR A 68 22.72 6.12 -11.15
C THR A 68 22.71 4.60 -10.97
N VAL A 69 22.68 4.12 -9.71
CA VAL A 69 22.62 2.68 -9.44
C VAL A 69 21.35 2.07 -10.02
N ALA A 70 20.18 2.68 -9.79
CA ALA A 70 18.91 2.20 -10.32
C ALA A 70 18.92 2.07 -11.84
N LEU A 71 19.44 3.09 -12.54
CA LEU A 71 19.52 3.10 -14.01
C LEU A 71 20.52 2.09 -14.56
N ALA A 72 21.67 1.93 -13.90
CA ALA A 72 22.68 0.96 -14.29
C ALA A 72 22.13 -0.47 -14.16
N VAL A 73 21.56 -0.84 -13.01
CA VAL A 73 20.99 -2.18 -12.82
C VAL A 73 19.81 -2.42 -13.77
N ASP A 74 18.93 -1.44 -13.98
CA ASP A 74 17.80 -1.59 -14.91
C ASP A 74 18.27 -1.88 -16.34
N ARG A 75 19.32 -1.20 -16.81
CA ARG A 75 19.91 -1.45 -18.14
C ARG A 75 20.38 -2.90 -18.28
N HIS A 76 21.06 -3.43 -17.27
CA HIS A 76 21.57 -4.80 -17.30
C HIS A 76 20.44 -5.83 -17.22
N LEU A 77 19.54 -5.66 -16.26
CA LEU A 77 18.45 -6.61 -16.04
C LEU A 77 17.47 -6.65 -17.20
N ARG A 78 17.15 -5.50 -17.81
CA ARG A 78 16.25 -5.43 -18.97
C ARG A 78 16.88 -5.84 -20.29
N ALA A 79 18.20 -5.99 -20.38
CA ALA A 79 18.84 -6.54 -21.57
C ALA A 79 18.49 -8.02 -21.80
N ALA A 80 18.19 -8.76 -20.73
CA ALA A 80 17.77 -10.15 -20.78
C ALA A 80 16.71 -10.44 -19.69
N PRO A 81 15.44 -10.03 -19.91
CA PRO A 81 14.40 -10.12 -18.88
C PRO A 81 14.10 -11.56 -18.47
N GLU A 82 14.04 -12.51 -19.41
CA GLU A 82 13.77 -13.92 -19.09
C GLU A 82 14.88 -14.55 -18.24
N ALA A 83 16.14 -14.34 -18.64
CA ALA A 83 17.29 -14.79 -17.85
C ALA A 83 17.34 -14.14 -16.46
N THR A 84 16.90 -12.88 -16.35
CA THR A 84 16.74 -12.21 -15.05
C THR A 84 15.66 -12.88 -14.20
N CYS A 85 14.51 -13.22 -14.79
CA CYS A 85 13.44 -13.92 -14.07
C CYS A 85 13.86 -15.31 -13.60
N GLU A 86 14.56 -16.08 -14.44
CA GLU A 86 15.12 -17.40 -14.07
C GLU A 86 16.13 -17.29 -12.92
N ARG A 87 17.01 -16.30 -12.97
CA ARG A 87 17.96 -16.02 -11.88
C ARG A 87 17.25 -15.61 -10.60
N PHE A 88 16.25 -14.74 -10.70
CA PHE A 88 15.46 -14.31 -9.55
C PHE A 88 14.81 -15.51 -8.88
N GLU A 89 14.14 -16.37 -9.65
CA GLU A 89 13.51 -17.60 -9.18
C GLU A 89 14.50 -18.52 -8.44
N ALA A 90 15.72 -18.67 -8.96
CA ALA A 90 16.76 -19.46 -8.31
C ALA A 90 17.26 -18.85 -6.98
N LEU A 91 17.22 -17.52 -6.83
CA LEU A 91 17.79 -16.79 -5.69
C LEU A 91 16.80 -16.62 -4.53
N VAL A 92 15.49 -16.57 -4.79
CA VAL A 92 14.49 -16.18 -3.78
C VAL A 92 14.00 -17.30 -2.86
N ASN A 93 14.60 -18.49 -2.90
CA ASN A 93 14.20 -19.61 -2.04
C ASN A 93 14.32 -19.33 -0.53
N GLY A 94 15.09 -18.32 -0.12
CA GLY A 94 15.20 -17.84 1.27
C GLY A 94 14.44 -16.55 1.58
N LEU A 95 13.70 -16.00 0.62
CA LEU A 95 12.98 -14.74 0.76
C LEU A 95 11.53 -15.00 1.24
N PRO A 96 10.95 -14.17 2.13
CA PRO A 96 9.51 -14.22 2.40
C PRO A 96 8.71 -14.12 1.10
N HIS A 97 7.78 -15.06 0.90
CA HIS A 97 6.95 -15.15 -0.30
C HIS A 97 7.72 -15.40 -1.62
N GLY A 98 8.97 -15.85 -1.59
CA GLY A 98 9.79 -16.05 -2.79
C GLY A 98 9.14 -16.93 -3.87
N ALA A 99 8.51 -18.04 -3.48
CA ALA A 99 7.79 -18.92 -4.39
C ALA A 99 6.61 -18.21 -5.09
N THR A 100 5.89 -17.36 -4.36
CA THR A 100 4.77 -16.56 -4.89
C THR A 100 5.26 -15.40 -5.75
N LEU A 101 6.45 -14.88 -5.47
CA LEU A 101 7.00 -13.69 -6.11
C LEU A 101 7.59 -13.97 -7.50
N SER A 102 8.14 -15.16 -7.73
CA SER A 102 8.78 -15.48 -9.03
C SER A 102 7.81 -15.41 -10.23
N PRO A 103 6.60 -16.03 -10.17
CA PRO A 103 5.60 -15.87 -11.22
C PRO A 103 5.15 -14.42 -11.41
N LEU A 104 5.17 -13.61 -10.33
CA LEU A 104 4.78 -12.20 -10.35
C LEU A 104 5.81 -11.34 -11.07
N VAL A 105 7.09 -11.57 -10.82
CA VAL A 105 8.18 -10.85 -11.51
C VAL A 105 8.13 -11.15 -13.01
N ARG A 106 7.92 -12.42 -13.39
CA ARG A 106 7.75 -12.81 -14.80
C ARG A 106 6.53 -12.16 -15.44
N THR A 107 5.39 -12.19 -14.77
CA THR A 107 4.13 -11.63 -15.31
C THR A 107 4.19 -10.10 -15.41
N TYR A 108 4.73 -9.41 -14.40
CA TYR A 108 4.61 -7.95 -14.30
C TYR A 108 5.89 -7.20 -14.62
N TRP A 109 7.01 -7.54 -14.00
CA TRP A 109 8.24 -6.75 -14.15
C TRP A 109 8.82 -6.90 -15.57
N ALA A 110 8.83 -8.13 -16.10
CA ALA A 110 9.33 -8.43 -17.44
C ALA A 110 8.50 -7.72 -18.54
N HIS A 111 7.21 -7.56 -18.30
CA HIS A 111 6.26 -6.91 -19.23
C HIS A 111 6.10 -5.39 -19.00
N GLY A 112 6.97 -4.78 -18.19
CA GLY A 112 6.99 -3.32 -17.99
C GLY A 112 5.87 -2.79 -17.09
N HIS A 113 5.27 -3.63 -16.25
CA HIS A 113 4.24 -3.23 -15.28
C HIS A 113 4.86 -2.67 -14.00
N HIS A 114 5.62 -1.58 -14.15
CA HIS A 114 6.50 -1.03 -13.12
C HIS A 114 5.81 -0.70 -11.80
N TYR A 115 4.64 -0.06 -11.85
CA TYR A 115 3.90 0.36 -10.66
C TYR A 115 3.61 -0.83 -9.75
N ILE A 116 3.00 -1.87 -10.29
CA ILE A 116 2.58 -3.02 -9.51
C ILE A 116 3.77 -3.90 -9.11
N SER A 117 4.78 -4.04 -9.98
CA SER A 117 6.04 -4.68 -9.60
C SER A 117 6.67 -3.97 -8.41
N PHE A 118 6.77 -2.64 -8.42
CA PHE A 118 7.31 -1.89 -7.31
C PHE A 118 6.50 -2.10 -6.03
N THR A 119 5.17 -1.96 -6.08
CA THR A 119 4.31 -2.09 -4.89
C THR A 119 4.41 -3.48 -4.25
N LEU A 120 4.47 -4.54 -5.05
CA LEU A 120 4.65 -5.91 -4.55
C LEU A 120 6.06 -6.11 -3.97
N LEU A 121 7.10 -5.73 -4.72
CA LEU A 121 8.49 -5.94 -4.33
C LEU A 121 8.87 -5.14 -3.08
N VAL A 122 8.39 -3.90 -2.94
CA VAL A 122 8.67 -3.06 -1.76
C VAL A 122 8.01 -3.61 -0.50
N THR A 123 6.81 -4.19 -0.62
CA THR A 123 6.14 -4.87 0.50
C THR A 123 6.90 -6.11 0.95
N VAL A 124 7.39 -6.92 0.01
CA VAL A 124 8.22 -8.08 0.35
C VAL A 124 9.56 -7.64 0.95
N LEU A 125 10.16 -6.55 0.45
CA LEU A 125 11.39 -6.00 1.00
C LEU A 125 11.19 -5.52 2.44
N GLU A 126 10.11 -4.80 2.71
CA GLU A 126 9.76 -4.35 4.07
C GLU A 126 9.60 -5.55 5.00
N ARG A 127 8.92 -6.62 4.57
CA ARG A 127 8.83 -7.88 5.34
C ARG A 127 10.21 -8.52 5.56
N ALA A 128 11.05 -8.62 4.54
CA ALA A 128 12.39 -9.19 4.64
C ALA A 128 13.29 -8.41 5.63
N LEU A 129 13.11 -7.08 5.70
CA LEU A 129 13.79 -6.23 6.68
C LEU A 129 13.29 -6.50 8.11
N TYR A 130 11.97 -6.65 8.32
CA TYR A 130 11.45 -7.08 9.63
C TYR A 130 11.95 -8.46 10.03
N ASN A 131 12.06 -9.39 9.09
CA ASN A 131 12.57 -10.72 9.34
C ASN A 131 14.03 -10.66 9.79
N THR A 132 14.84 -9.85 9.12
CA THR A 132 16.22 -9.57 9.51
C THR A 132 16.30 -8.94 10.91
N TYR A 133 15.47 -7.94 11.18
CA TYR A 133 15.40 -7.32 12.50
C TYR A 133 15.05 -8.33 13.60
N ALA A 134 14.01 -9.15 13.37
CA ALA A 134 13.58 -10.15 14.33
C ALA A 134 14.68 -11.19 14.62
N ARG A 135 15.47 -11.58 13.61
CA ARG A 135 16.64 -12.46 13.79
C ARG A 135 17.71 -11.83 14.68
N CYS A 136 17.93 -10.53 14.54
CA CYS A 136 18.90 -9.80 15.35
C CYS A 136 18.38 -9.43 16.74
N ASN A 137 17.08 -9.58 17.01
CA ASN A 137 16.42 -9.16 18.25
C ASN A 137 15.61 -10.29 18.92
N ASP A 138 16.13 -11.51 18.91
CA ASP A 138 15.54 -12.70 19.57
C ASP A 138 14.05 -12.95 19.29
N GLY A 139 13.59 -12.62 18.07
CA GLY A 139 12.20 -12.80 17.64
C GLY A 139 11.21 -11.79 18.21
N VAL A 140 11.65 -10.73 18.88
CA VAL A 140 10.76 -9.70 19.42
C VAL A 140 10.07 -8.95 18.28
N LYS A 141 8.74 -9.05 18.25
CA LYS A 141 7.92 -8.29 17.30
C LYS A 141 8.02 -6.80 17.61
N SER A 142 8.28 -6.01 16.57
CA SER A 142 8.26 -4.55 16.65
C SER A 142 7.16 -3.97 15.76
N ASN A 143 6.52 -2.91 16.25
CA ASN A 143 5.54 -2.10 15.50
C ASN A 143 6.19 -0.79 14.97
N MET A 144 7.52 -0.79 14.78
CA MET A 144 8.24 0.32 14.16
C MET A 144 7.72 0.57 12.75
N ILE A 145 7.69 1.81 12.29
CA ILE A 145 7.55 2.11 10.85
C ILE A 145 8.88 1.83 10.13
N LEU A 146 8.86 1.68 8.79
CA LEU A 146 10.07 1.40 8.00
C LEU A 146 11.24 2.38 8.28
N ARG A 147 10.95 3.67 8.51
CA ARG A 147 11.98 4.65 8.88
C ARG A 147 12.72 4.22 10.15
N ASP A 148 11.98 3.93 11.21
CA ASP A 148 12.53 3.60 12.52
C ASP A 148 13.22 2.24 12.48
N LEU A 149 12.67 1.28 11.72
CA LEU A 149 13.28 -0.02 11.45
C LEU A 149 14.69 0.13 10.83
N LEU A 150 14.85 0.99 9.81
CA LEU A 150 16.15 1.26 9.18
C LEU A 150 17.11 2.11 10.04
N GLN A 151 16.65 2.63 11.17
CA GLN A 151 17.48 3.32 12.16
C GLN A 151 17.84 2.42 13.34
N SER A 152 17.24 1.23 13.44
CA SER A 152 17.44 0.34 14.57
C SER A 152 18.91 -0.13 14.65
N PRO A 153 19.50 -0.22 15.86
CA PRO A 153 20.86 -0.72 16.03
C PRO A 153 21.08 -2.09 15.39
N GLU A 154 20.07 -2.94 15.43
CA GLU A 154 20.06 -4.29 14.90
C GLU A 154 20.27 -4.31 13.39
N LEU A 155 19.50 -3.52 12.63
CA LEU A 155 19.69 -3.42 11.19
C LEU A 155 20.95 -2.63 10.81
N VAL A 156 21.35 -1.65 11.62
CA VAL A 156 22.62 -0.92 11.42
C VAL A 156 23.82 -1.85 11.52
N GLN A 157 23.78 -2.84 12.42
CA GLN A 157 24.85 -3.82 12.58
C GLN A 157 24.76 -4.96 11.56
N ALA A 158 23.55 -5.37 11.16
CA ALA A 158 23.35 -6.51 10.26
C ALA A 158 23.57 -6.18 8.78
N LEU A 159 23.17 -4.98 8.33
CA LEU A 159 23.14 -4.64 6.90
C LEU A 159 24.46 -4.01 6.43
N PRO A 160 24.89 -4.27 5.18
CA PRO A 160 26.04 -3.57 4.61
C PRO A 160 25.83 -2.04 4.63
N PRO A 161 26.83 -1.23 5.02
CA PRO A 161 26.65 0.21 5.18
C PRO A 161 26.13 0.92 3.92
N GLY A 162 26.63 0.56 2.73
CA GLY A 162 26.16 1.12 1.47
C GLY A 162 24.73 0.70 1.12
N TYR A 163 24.37 -0.55 1.41
CA TYR A 163 23.01 -1.07 1.24
C TYR A 163 22.01 -0.31 2.12
N LEU A 164 22.33 -0.18 3.41
CA LEU A 164 21.50 0.58 4.35
C LEU A 164 21.38 2.06 3.95
N GLN A 165 22.48 2.68 3.50
CA GLN A 165 22.46 4.06 3.02
C GLN A 165 21.55 4.21 1.79
N LEU A 166 21.58 3.24 0.85
CA LEU A 166 20.68 3.24 -0.30
C LEU A 166 19.21 3.11 0.11
N LEU A 167 18.87 2.19 1.02
CA LEU A 167 17.52 2.05 1.56
C LEU A 167 17.02 3.34 2.20
N ARG A 168 17.87 4.04 2.96
CA ARG A 168 17.55 5.34 3.56
C ARG A 168 17.29 6.40 2.49
N LEU A 169 18.12 6.49 1.46
CA LEU A 169 17.91 7.40 0.34
C LEU A 169 16.61 7.12 -0.43
N LEU A 170 16.20 5.86 -0.55
CA LEU A 170 14.96 5.49 -1.24
C LEU A 170 13.71 5.73 -0.40
N PHE A 171 13.77 5.50 0.92
CA PHE A 171 12.57 5.37 1.76
C PHE A 171 12.42 6.41 2.87
N PHE A 172 13.45 7.20 3.18
CA PHE A 172 13.30 8.25 4.19
C PHE A 172 12.58 9.48 3.64
N PRO A 173 11.90 10.25 4.51
CA PRO A 173 11.32 11.54 4.15
C PRO A 173 12.36 12.56 3.64
N SER A 174 13.62 12.44 4.07
CA SER A 174 14.75 13.26 3.60
C SER A 174 15.37 12.75 2.29
N GLY A 175 14.96 11.56 1.83
CA GLY A 175 15.34 11.00 0.54
C GLY A 175 14.18 11.10 -0.45
N LEU A 176 13.99 10.06 -1.27
CA LEU A 176 12.91 10.01 -2.26
C LEU A 176 11.54 9.65 -1.66
N ASN A 177 11.50 9.00 -0.49
CA ASN A 177 10.28 8.52 0.16
C ASN A 177 9.38 7.64 -0.76
N LEU A 178 9.97 6.90 -1.71
CA LEU A 178 9.26 6.24 -2.81
C LEU A 178 8.15 5.30 -2.35
N ARG A 179 8.45 4.49 -1.32
CA ARG A 179 7.52 3.52 -0.74
C ARG A 179 6.19 4.18 -0.40
N ASN A 180 6.28 5.33 0.28
CA ASN A 180 5.12 6.07 0.72
C ASN A 180 4.43 6.80 -0.44
N LEU A 181 5.20 7.44 -1.31
CA LEU A 181 4.64 8.13 -2.48
C LEU A 181 3.79 7.20 -3.36
N VAL A 182 4.24 5.95 -3.54
CA VAL A 182 3.51 4.93 -4.30
C VAL A 182 2.32 4.38 -3.51
N TRP A 183 2.52 3.87 -2.29
CA TRP A 183 1.44 3.23 -1.52
C TRP A 183 0.29 4.19 -1.19
N HIS A 184 0.59 5.48 -0.99
CA HIS A 184 -0.41 6.50 -0.71
C HIS A 184 -1.01 7.15 -1.97
N GLY A 185 -0.61 6.68 -3.16
CA GLY A 185 -1.18 7.09 -4.44
C GLY A 185 -0.81 8.51 -4.89
N PHE A 186 0.29 9.09 -4.39
CA PHE A 186 0.79 10.39 -4.86
C PHE A 186 1.39 10.31 -6.25
N VAL A 187 2.06 9.20 -6.56
CA VAL A 187 2.66 8.91 -7.87
C VAL A 187 1.65 8.13 -8.71
N ALA A 188 1.36 8.61 -9.93
CA ALA A 188 0.56 7.84 -10.88
C ALA A 188 1.43 6.76 -11.56
N PRO A 189 0.83 5.70 -12.14
CA PRO A 189 1.58 4.65 -12.84
C PRO A 189 2.56 5.15 -13.89
N MET A 190 2.12 6.13 -14.68
CA MET A 190 2.92 6.73 -15.75
C MET A 190 4.11 7.54 -15.23
N ASP A 191 4.07 7.91 -13.96
CA ASP A 191 5.08 8.72 -13.32
C ASP A 191 6.14 7.87 -12.59
N LEU A 192 5.89 6.58 -12.34
CA LEU A 192 6.86 5.76 -11.60
C LEU A 192 7.99 5.28 -12.53
N PRO A 193 9.25 5.64 -12.25
CA PRO A 193 10.39 5.16 -13.01
C PRO A 193 10.57 3.64 -12.91
N GLY A 194 10.58 2.95 -14.06
CA GLY A 194 10.70 1.49 -14.10
C GLY A 194 12.00 0.92 -13.51
N CYS A 195 13.05 1.74 -13.44
CA CYS A 195 14.33 1.35 -12.87
C CYS A 195 14.28 1.08 -11.37
N PHE A 196 13.35 1.68 -10.63
CA PHE A 196 13.20 1.39 -9.20
C PHE A 196 12.64 0.00 -8.93
N ALA A 197 11.80 -0.55 -9.82
CA ALA A 197 11.36 -1.93 -9.72
C ALA A 197 12.53 -2.91 -9.94
N SER A 198 13.41 -2.61 -10.90
CA SER A 198 14.63 -3.38 -11.15
C SER A 198 15.61 -3.28 -9.98
N LEU A 199 15.75 -2.10 -9.37
CA LEU A 199 16.55 -1.93 -8.16
C LEU A 199 16.01 -2.77 -7.00
N LEU A 200 14.69 -2.83 -6.80
CA LEU A 200 14.10 -3.68 -5.76
C LEU A 200 14.40 -5.17 -5.96
N LEU A 201 14.47 -5.67 -7.20
CA LEU A 201 14.92 -7.05 -7.45
C LEU A 201 16.33 -7.29 -6.91
N VAL A 202 17.24 -6.34 -7.16
CA VAL A 202 18.63 -6.40 -6.65
C VAL A 202 18.65 -6.35 -5.13
N LEU A 203 17.88 -5.45 -4.52
CA LEU A 203 17.84 -5.31 -3.06
C LEU A 203 17.30 -6.57 -2.38
N LEU A 204 16.29 -7.22 -2.97
CA LEU A 204 15.68 -8.43 -2.42
C LEU A 204 16.60 -9.66 -2.46
N VAL A 205 17.53 -9.73 -3.41
CA VAL A 205 18.46 -10.85 -3.53
C VAL A 205 19.77 -10.63 -2.77
N GLU A 206 19.86 -9.58 -1.95
CA GLU A 206 21.02 -9.39 -1.09
C GLU A 206 21.13 -10.53 -0.05
N PRO A 207 22.30 -11.20 0.08
CA PRO A 207 22.42 -12.40 0.91
C PRO A 207 21.98 -12.22 2.35
N VAL A 208 22.11 -11.01 2.91
CA VAL A 208 21.66 -10.70 4.28
C VAL A 208 20.14 -10.89 4.45
N LEU A 209 19.35 -10.75 3.39
CA LEU A 209 17.89 -10.95 3.41
C LEU A 209 17.44 -12.38 3.09
N LEU A 210 18.33 -13.20 2.52
CA LEU A 210 18.03 -14.54 2.02
C LEU A 210 18.35 -15.60 3.08
N ASP A 211 17.45 -15.80 4.04
CA ASP A 211 17.64 -16.81 5.08
C ASP A 211 16.35 -17.57 5.40
N ALA A 212 16.36 -18.85 5.00
CA ALA A 212 15.29 -19.81 5.14
C ALA A 212 15.07 -20.31 6.59
N ALA A 213 15.99 -20.04 7.53
CA ALA A 213 15.84 -20.44 8.94
C ALA A 213 14.75 -19.64 9.69
N SER A 214 14.13 -18.65 9.03
CA SER A 214 13.16 -17.72 9.59
C SER A 214 11.75 -18.31 9.84
N ALA A 215 11.67 -19.58 10.29
CA ALA A 215 10.44 -20.29 10.61
C ALA A 215 9.67 -19.76 11.85
N HIS A 216 10.07 -18.62 12.42
CA HIS A 216 9.53 -18.07 13.66
C HIS A 216 8.62 -16.85 13.48
N LEU A 217 8.29 -16.47 12.24
CA LEU A 217 7.59 -15.21 11.99
C LEU A 217 6.07 -15.40 11.94
N VAL A 218 5.40 -14.79 12.92
CA VAL A 218 3.94 -14.74 12.99
C VAL A 218 3.44 -13.71 11.97
N TYR A 219 2.75 -14.18 10.94
CA TYR A 219 1.93 -13.32 10.09
C TYR A 219 0.64 -12.95 10.81
N ALA A 220 0.17 -11.73 10.58
CA ALA A 220 -1.14 -11.30 11.03
C ALA A 220 -2.23 -12.05 10.25
N SER A 221 -3.24 -12.56 10.97
CA SER A 221 -4.46 -13.02 10.33
C SER A 221 -5.38 -11.84 10.00
N LEU A 222 -6.16 -12.01 8.94
CA LEU A 222 -7.26 -11.12 8.64
C LEU A 222 -8.53 -11.61 9.36
N PRO A 223 -9.20 -10.77 10.17
CA PRO A 223 -10.44 -11.17 10.84
C PRO A 223 -11.51 -11.54 9.79
N PRO A 224 -12.29 -12.62 10.02
CA PRO A 224 -13.33 -13.02 9.09
C PRO A 224 -14.50 -12.03 9.10
N PHE A 225 -15.07 -11.76 7.92
CA PHE A 225 -16.38 -11.14 7.82
C PHE A 225 -17.48 -12.15 8.12
N ALA A 226 -18.65 -11.67 8.53
CA ALA A 226 -19.84 -12.48 8.69
C ALA A 226 -20.22 -13.15 7.35
N PRO A 227 -20.66 -14.42 7.35
CA PRO A 227 -21.05 -15.15 6.14
C PRO A 227 -22.12 -14.45 5.28
N SER A 228 -22.98 -13.64 5.92
CA SER A 228 -23.99 -12.80 5.24
C SER A 228 -23.39 -11.76 4.28
N THR A 229 -22.10 -11.48 4.39
CA THR A 229 -21.37 -10.53 3.52
C THR A 229 -20.90 -11.18 2.21
N ALA A 230 -20.81 -12.52 2.16
CA ALA A 230 -20.28 -13.22 0.99
C ALA A 230 -21.02 -12.90 -0.34
N PRO A 231 -22.35 -12.75 -0.39
CA PRO A 231 -23.05 -12.35 -1.62
C PRO A 231 -22.58 -11.03 -2.23
N LEU A 232 -21.98 -10.14 -1.42
CA LEU A 232 -21.45 -8.87 -1.88
C LEU A 232 -20.37 -9.05 -2.96
N CYS A 233 -19.55 -10.09 -2.88
CA CYS A 233 -18.50 -10.34 -3.87
C CYS A 233 -19.10 -10.67 -5.24
N ALA A 234 -20.14 -11.49 -5.29
CA ALA A 234 -20.86 -11.79 -6.54
C ALA A 234 -21.57 -10.56 -7.10
N ALA A 235 -22.25 -9.79 -6.24
CA ALA A 235 -22.91 -8.55 -6.64
C ALA A 235 -21.91 -7.51 -7.18
N THR A 236 -20.72 -7.42 -6.57
CA THR A 236 -19.65 -6.54 -7.03
C THR A 236 -19.10 -6.98 -8.38
N ARG A 237 -18.83 -8.28 -8.57
CA ARG A 237 -18.40 -8.81 -9.87
C ARG A 237 -19.42 -8.53 -10.97
N ASN A 238 -20.70 -8.73 -10.71
CA ASN A 238 -21.76 -8.42 -11.66
C ASN A 238 -21.81 -6.92 -11.99
N PHE A 239 -21.64 -6.06 -10.99
CA PHE A 239 -21.61 -4.61 -11.20
C PHE A 239 -20.42 -4.21 -12.07
N VAL A 240 -19.20 -4.56 -11.68
CA VAL A 240 -17.98 -4.11 -12.39
C VAL A 240 -17.86 -4.69 -13.79
N ALA A 241 -18.45 -5.86 -14.06
CA ALA A 241 -18.53 -6.42 -15.41
C ALA A 241 -19.41 -5.60 -16.37
N ALA A 242 -20.33 -4.80 -15.84
CA ALA A 242 -21.23 -3.94 -16.60
C ALA A 242 -20.79 -2.47 -16.65
N VAL A 243 -19.75 -2.08 -15.91
CA VAL A 243 -19.27 -0.70 -15.86
C VAL A 243 -18.48 -0.36 -17.12
N ASP A 244 -18.91 0.67 -17.84
CA ASP A 244 -18.13 1.29 -18.91
C ASP A 244 -17.09 2.26 -18.31
N LEU A 245 -15.88 1.74 -18.05
CA LEU A 245 -14.81 2.52 -17.46
C LEU A 245 -14.33 3.67 -18.35
N ASP A 246 -14.39 3.52 -19.68
CA ASP A 246 -13.99 4.60 -20.59
C ASP A 246 -14.91 5.80 -20.44
N ASN A 247 -16.22 5.56 -20.34
CA ASN A 247 -17.19 6.62 -20.07
C ASN A 247 -17.05 7.20 -18.64
N VAL A 248 -16.79 6.36 -17.63
CA VAL A 248 -16.53 6.83 -16.25
C VAL A 248 -15.34 7.79 -16.21
N PHE A 249 -14.24 7.44 -16.88
CA PHE A 249 -13.05 8.28 -16.89
C PHE A 249 -13.13 9.44 -17.88
N ALA A 250 -13.99 9.41 -18.90
CA ALA A 250 -14.16 10.52 -19.84
C ALA A 250 -14.49 11.85 -19.13
N ALA A 251 -15.38 11.80 -18.14
CA ALA A 251 -15.81 12.94 -17.32
C ALA A 251 -14.89 13.22 -16.11
N ALA A 252 -13.94 12.33 -15.79
CA ALA A 252 -13.08 12.46 -14.63
C ALA A 252 -11.98 13.52 -14.80
N SER A 253 -11.44 14.00 -13.68
CA SER A 253 -10.28 14.92 -13.69
C SER A 253 -9.07 14.26 -14.38
N VAL A 254 -8.18 15.09 -14.93
CA VAL A 254 -6.96 14.59 -15.60
C VAL A 254 -6.10 13.75 -14.65
N GLN A 255 -6.09 14.08 -13.36
CA GLN A 255 -5.38 13.33 -12.35
C GLN A 255 -6.01 11.95 -12.09
N ALA A 256 -7.34 11.86 -12.12
CA ALA A 256 -8.03 10.57 -12.04
C ALA A 256 -7.76 9.73 -13.31
N LYS A 257 -7.81 10.33 -14.50
CA LYS A 257 -7.51 9.66 -15.78
C LYS A 257 -6.14 8.98 -15.81
N ALA A 258 -5.12 9.59 -15.19
CA ALA A 258 -3.78 8.97 -15.06
C ALA A 258 -3.77 7.62 -14.32
N ARG A 259 -4.86 7.27 -13.61
CA ARG A 259 -5.02 6.04 -12.84
C ARG A 259 -6.02 5.04 -13.47
N GLN A 260 -6.64 5.37 -14.61
CA GLN A 260 -7.65 4.53 -15.27
C GLN A 260 -7.18 3.09 -15.47
N ARG A 261 -5.94 2.91 -15.96
CA ARG A 261 -5.38 1.57 -16.20
C ARG A 261 -5.19 0.74 -14.92
N LEU A 262 -4.98 1.37 -13.76
CA LEU A 262 -4.94 0.62 -12.49
C LEU A 262 -6.33 0.13 -12.11
N VAL A 263 -7.35 0.97 -12.30
CA VAL A 263 -8.74 0.61 -11.98
C VAL A 263 -9.23 -0.51 -12.88
N GLN A 264 -8.95 -0.45 -14.19
CA GLN A 264 -9.25 -1.54 -15.11
C GLN A 264 -8.60 -2.85 -14.65
N ARG A 265 -7.28 -2.83 -14.39
CA ARG A 265 -6.56 -4.03 -13.94
C ARG A 265 -7.05 -4.56 -12.59
N ALA A 266 -7.50 -3.68 -11.69
CA ALA A 266 -8.07 -4.11 -10.42
C ALA A 266 -9.40 -4.85 -10.63
N ILE A 267 -10.22 -4.36 -11.56
CA ILE A 267 -11.47 -5.01 -11.96
C ILE A 267 -11.18 -6.37 -12.63
N ASP A 268 -10.27 -6.41 -13.60
CA ASP A 268 -9.86 -7.65 -14.27
C ASP A 268 -9.38 -8.68 -13.24
N ALA A 269 -8.53 -8.24 -12.30
CA ALA A 269 -8.04 -9.09 -11.22
C ALA A 269 -9.15 -9.64 -10.32
N LEU A 270 -10.17 -8.84 -9.98
CA LEU A 270 -11.30 -9.32 -9.19
C LEU A 270 -12.14 -10.36 -9.97
N GLN A 271 -12.33 -10.15 -11.27
CA GLN A 271 -13.05 -11.07 -12.16
C GLN A 271 -12.31 -12.41 -12.27
N ASP A 272 -10.99 -12.36 -12.40
CA ASP A 272 -10.13 -13.54 -12.53
C ASP A 272 -9.88 -14.26 -11.18
N GLY A 273 -10.45 -13.76 -10.07
CA GLY A 273 -10.28 -14.34 -8.74
C GLY A 273 -8.97 -13.97 -8.04
N HIS A 274 -8.22 -13.01 -8.58
CA HIS A 274 -7.00 -12.44 -8.01
C HIS A 274 -7.31 -11.26 -7.07
N ALA A 275 -8.11 -11.50 -6.03
CA ALA A 275 -8.57 -10.46 -5.10
C ALA A 275 -7.43 -9.67 -4.42
N LEU A 276 -6.35 -10.37 -4.04
CA LEU A 276 -5.16 -9.72 -3.48
C LEU A 276 -4.56 -8.70 -4.44
N PHE A 277 -4.44 -9.07 -5.72
CA PHE A 277 -3.91 -8.20 -6.76
C PHE A 277 -4.82 -6.99 -7.02
N SER A 278 -6.14 -7.21 -7.00
CA SER A 278 -7.12 -6.11 -7.03
C SER A 278 -6.88 -5.09 -5.91
N LEU A 279 -6.57 -5.52 -4.68
CA LEU A 279 -6.30 -4.61 -3.56
C LEU A 279 -5.02 -3.79 -3.75
N PHE A 280 -3.91 -4.40 -4.18
CA PHE A 280 -2.65 -3.71 -4.45
C PHE A 280 -2.80 -2.60 -5.50
N LEU A 281 -3.72 -2.78 -6.46
CA LEU A 281 -4.00 -1.80 -7.50
C LEU A 281 -5.02 -0.73 -7.06
N SER A 282 -6.05 -1.12 -6.33
CA SER A 282 -7.17 -0.24 -6.00
C SER A 282 -6.94 0.62 -4.75
N ILE A 283 -6.23 0.12 -3.72
CA ILE A 283 -5.99 0.87 -2.47
C ILE A 283 -5.28 2.21 -2.72
N PRO A 284 -4.17 2.28 -3.47
CA PRO A 284 -3.50 3.56 -3.72
C PRO A 284 -4.38 4.56 -4.49
N VAL A 285 -5.21 4.06 -5.40
CA VAL A 285 -6.15 4.90 -6.17
C VAL A 285 -7.26 5.41 -5.25
N LEU A 286 -7.87 4.55 -4.44
CA LEU A 286 -8.90 4.93 -3.48
C LEU A 286 -8.36 5.97 -2.50
N GLU A 287 -7.18 5.74 -1.92
CA GLU A 287 -6.57 6.65 -0.96
C GLU A 287 -6.31 8.04 -1.58
N TYR A 288 -5.82 8.09 -2.82
CA TYR A 288 -5.67 9.33 -3.55
C TYR A 288 -7.02 10.07 -3.71
N LEU A 289 -8.06 9.39 -4.18
CA LEU A 289 -9.37 10.01 -4.41
C LEU A 289 -10.01 10.50 -3.11
N VAL A 290 -9.95 9.70 -2.03
CA VAL A 290 -10.45 10.09 -0.71
C VAL A 290 -9.68 11.28 -0.16
N ARG A 291 -8.36 11.36 -0.38
CA ARG A 291 -7.57 12.54 0.01
C ARG A 291 -7.98 13.80 -0.74
N CYS A 292 -8.22 13.70 -2.05
CA CYS A 292 -8.73 14.82 -2.84
C CYS A 292 -10.10 15.29 -2.34
N ASP A 293 -11.00 14.36 -2.05
CA ASP A 293 -12.29 14.67 -1.46
C ASP A 293 -12.15 15.31 -0.08
N PHE A 294 -11.30 14.75 0.79
CA PHE A 294 -11.04 15.27 2.14
C PHE A 294 -10.65 16.75 2.11
N VAL A 295 -9.69 17.12 1.26
CA VAL A 295 -9.23 18.50 1.11
C VAL A 295 -10.30 19.39 0.47
N ARG A 296 -11.09 18.84 -0.46
CA ARG A 296 -12.16 19.58 -1.15
C ARG A 296 -13.32 19.91 -0.22
N VAL A 297 -13.72 18.99 0.65
CA VAL A 297 -14.94 19.12 1.46
C VAL A 297 -14.70 19.80 2.79
N ASN A 298 -13.47 19.79 3.32
CA ASN A 298 -13.09 20.42 4.58
C ASN A 298 -12.38 21.77 4.32
N PRO A 299 -13.05 22.93 4.48
CA PRO A 299 -12.47 24.23 4.12
C PRO A 299 -11.29 24.65 4.99
N SER A 300 -11.23 24.18 6.23
CA SER A 300 -10.16 24.44 7.19
C SER A 300 -8.88 23.64 6.92
N VAL A 301 -8.94 22.64 6.03
CA VAL A 301 -7.79 21.80 5.67
C VAL A 301 -6.94 22.49 4.59
N PRO A 302 -5.62 22.65 4.79
CA PRO A 302 -4.73 23.22 3.77
C PRO A 302 -4.76 22.42 2.46
N ARG A 303 -4.88 23.11 1.32
CA ARG A 303 -4.88 22.47 0.00
C ARG A 303 -3.61 21.67 -0.30
N GLY A 304 -2.49 22.08 0.28
CA GLY A 304 -1.20 21.38 0.17
C GLY A 304 -1.25 19.94 0.66
N MET A 305 -2.19 19.60 1.57
CA MET A 305 -2.37 18.26 2.10
C MET A 305 -2.85 17.23 1.04
N ALA A 306 -3.30 17.69 -0.13
CA ALA A 306 -3.57 16.82 -1.28
C ALA A 306 -2.29 16.34 -1.98
N HIS A 307 -1.14 16.95 -1.69
CA HIS A 307 0.14 16.72 -2.33
C HIS A 307 1.17 16.19 -1.31
N ALA A 308 2.12 15.38 -1.78
CA ALA A 308 3.29 15.05 -0.98
C ALA A 308 4.26 16.24 -0.98
N GLN A 309 4.65 16.70 0.21
CA GLN A 309 5.57 17.82 0.41
C GLN A 309 6.82 17.34 1.15
N LEU A 310 7.97 17.97 0.88
CA LEU A 310 9.24 17.57 1.49
C LEU A 310 9.19 17.84 3.00
N ALA A 311 9.58 16.84 3.80
CA ALA A 311 9.63 16.91 5.27
C ALA A 311 8.30 17.24 5.99
N GLU A 312 7.17 17.22 5.29
CA GLU A 312 5.83 17.36 5.90
C GLU A 312 5.12 16.01 6.03
N TYR A 313 4.27 15.89 7.05
CA TYR A 313 3.32 14.81 7.13
C TYR A 313 2.16 15.03 6.15
N TYR A 314 1.74 13.97 5.47
CA TYR A 314 0.56 14.00 4.60
C TYR A 314 -0.55 13.12 5.17
N SER A 315 -1.79 13.35 4.73
CA SER A 315 -2.95 12.60 5.19
C SER A 315 -3.10 11.24 4.52
N THR A 316 -3.50 10.26 5.32
CA THR A 316 -3.53 8.84 4.93
C THR A 316 -4.80 8.14 5.42
N LEU A 317 -5.17 7.03 4.81
CA LEU A 317 -6.38 6.28 5.18
C LEU A 317 -6.29 5.67 6.60
N ASP A 318 -5.10 5.23 6.99
CA ASP A 318 -4.79 4.76 8.35
C ASP A 318 -3.64 5.56 8.95
N GLY A 319 -3.53 5.63 10.27
CA GLY A 319 -2.39 6.26 10.94
C GLY A 319 -1.46 5.24 11.60
N PHE A 320 -1.14 4.12 10.96
CA PHE A 320 -0.24 3.11 11.53
C PHE A 320 1.03 3.74 12.14
N GLY A 321 1.30 3.44 13.42
CA GLY A 321 2.45 3.95 14.17
C GLY A 321 2.47 5.46 14.47
N GLN A 322 1.63 6.28 13.83
CA GLN A 322 1.75 7.74 13.81
C GLN A 322 0.41 8.50 13.85
N ARG A 323 -0.69 7.89 14.34
CA ARG A 323 -2.04 8.52 14.40
C ARG A 323 -2.07 9.92 15.05
N SER A 324 -1.12 10.22 15.93
CA SER A 324 -1.00 11.50 16.63
C SER A 324 -0.08 12.51 15.94
N GLN A 325 0.57 12.17 14.83
CA GLN A 325 1.54 13.03 14.15
C GLN A 325 0.97 13.63 12.86
N HIS A 326 -0.13 13.08 12.34
CA HIS A 326 -0.74 13.54 11.10
C HIS A 326 -2.25 13.30 11.08
N GLN A 327 -2.94 14.03 10.21
CA GLN A 327 -4.37 13.88 9.99
C GLN A 327 -4.68 12.55 9.28
N VAL A 328 -5.40 11.65 9.96
CA VAL A 328 -5.98 10.45 9.35
C VAL A 328 -7.26 10.84 8.61
N LEU A 329 -7.38 10.45 7.33
CA LEU A 329 -8.45 10.91 6.43
C LEU A 329 -9.86 10.63 6.96
N LEU A 330 -10.05 9.51 7.65
CA LEU A 330 -11.34 9.07 8.16
C LEU A 330 -11.54 9.39 9.65
N ALA A 331 -10.65 10.16 10.30
CA ALA A 331 -10.88 10.62 11.66
C ALA A 331 -12.12 11.52 11.71
N ARG A 332 -12.96 11.36 12.74
CA ARG A 332 -14.21 12.14 12.91
C ARG A 332 -13.95 13.63 13.07
N THR A 333 -12.85 13.97 13.72
CA THR A 333 -12.43 15.35 13.98
C THR A 333 -11.19 15.66 13.16
N LEU A 334 -11.10 16.91 12.73
CA LEU A 334 -9.90 17.45 12.15
C LEU A 334 -8.83 17.62 13.24
N PHE A 335 -7.57 17.55 12.85
CA PHE A 335 -6.43 17.69 13.75
C PHE A 335 -6.31 19.17 14.15
N ASP A 336 -6.28 19.46 15.44
CA ASP A 336 -6.11 20.83 15.95
C ASP A 336 -4.72 21.35 15.54
N SER A 337 -4.66 22.21 14.53
CA SER A 337 -3.42 22.87 14.13
C SER A 337 -2.94 23.91 15.17
N VAL A 338 -3.76 24.28 16.17
CA VAL A 338 -3.39 25.29 17.18
C VAL A 338 -4.03 24.96 18.56
N PRO A 339 -3.25 24.77 19.64
CA PRO A 339 -3.75 24.44 20.98
C PRO A 339 -4.29 25.66 21.77
N THR A 340 -4.82 26.67 21.08
CA THR A 340 -5.38 27.86 21.72
C THR A 340 -6.72 28.21 21.11
N LEU A 341 -7.76 27.52 21.54
CA LEU A 341 -9.10 28.04 21.90
C LEU A 341 -10.04 26.84 21.98
N SER A 342 -10.37 26.47 23.21
CA SER A 342 -11.42 25.52 23.53
C SER A 342 -12.77 26.08 23.09
N SER A 343 -13.11 25.90 21.83
CA SER A 343 -14.50 25.92 21.38
C SER A 343 -14.61 24.91 20.26
N THR A 344 -15.16 23.73 20.58
CA THR A 344 -15.62 22.77 19.58
C THR A 344 -16.67 23.47 18.73
N THR A 345 -16.26 24.06 17.61
CA THR A 345 -17.18 24.62 16.63
C THR A 345 -17.51 23.53 15.61
N ASP A 346 -18.57 23.71 14.83
CA ASP A 346 -18.91 22.79 13.74
C ASP A 346 -17.78 22.67 12.69
N ASP A 347 -16.81 23.60 12.72
CA ASP A 347 -15.68 23.68 11.78
C ASP A 347 -14.57 22.65 12.03
N ASP A 348 -14.60 21.95 13.18
CA ASP A 348 -13.62 20.92 13.55
C ASP A 348 -14.06 19.51 13.11
N ARG A 349 -15.24 19.38 12.49
CA ARG A 349 -15.78 18.09 12.03
C ARG A 349 -15.29 17.75 10.64
N ASN A 350 -14.92 16.48 10.47
CA ASN A 350 -14.56 15.97 9.14
C ASN A 350 -15.83 15.79 8.28
N ARG A 351 -16.01 16.67 7.31
CA ARG A 351 -17.15 16.71 6.39
C ARG A 351 -17.16 15.55 5.39
N LEU A 352 -16.14 14.68 5.35
CA LEU A 352 -16.26 13.39 4.65
C LEU A 352 -17.44 12.56 5.17
N TYR A 353 -17.78 12.68 6.45
CA TYR A 353 -18.92 12.00 7.07
C TYR A 353 -20.28 12.47 6.49
N GLU A 354 -20.32 13.60 5.81
CA GLU A 354 -21.51 14.15 5.16
C GLU A 354 -21.58 13.79 3.67
N THR A 355 -20.45 13.43 3.05
CA THR A 355 -20.34 13.18 1.60
C THR A 355 -20.22 11.70 1.23
N LEU A 356 -19.82 10.85 2.17
CA LEU A 356 -19.83 9.41 2.00
C LEU A 356 -21.23 8.86 2.32
N SER A 357 -21.70 7.90 1.52
CA SER A 357 -22.93 7.19 1.89
C SER A 357 -22.73 6.43 3.22
N PRO A 358 -23.78 6.17 4.01
CA PRO A 358 -23.64 5.47 5.29
C PRO A 358 -22.91 4.12 5.17
N SER A 359 -23.20 3.34 4.11
CA SER A 359 -22.53 2.07 3.86
C SER A 359 -21.09 2.23 3.39
N ALA A 360 -20.78 3.25 2.59
CA ALA A 360 -19.40 3.56 2.20
C ALA A 360 -18.54 3.97 3.40
N LEU A 361 -19.08 4.83 4.26
CA LEU A 361 -18.42 5.24 5.49
C LEU A 361 -18.19 4.05 6.41
N ALA A 362 -19.22 3.21 6.61
CA ALA A 362 -19.13 1.99 7.41
C ALA A 362 -18.01 1.06 6.88
N ALA A 363 -17.98 0.79 5.58
CA ALA A 363 -16.97 -0.06 4.96
C ALA A 363 -15.57 0.54 5.08
N SER A 364 -15.43 1.84 4.85
CA SER A 364 -14.16 2.55 4.95
C SER A 364 -13.58 2.48 6.37
N VAL A 365 -14.41 2.73 7.39
CA VAL A 365 -14.00 2.68 8.80
C VAL A 365 -13.59 1.26 9.21
N ASP A 366 -14.39 0.26 8.84
CA ASP A 366 -14.10 -1.14 9.13
C ASP A 366 -12.81 -1.64 8.46
N LEU A 367 -12.61 -1.30 7.18
CA LEU A 367 -11.45 -1.75 6.40
C LEU A 367 -10.12 -1.11 6.84
N PHE A 368 -10.15 0.16 7.27
CA PHE A 368 -8.92 0.97 7.41
C PHE A 368 -8.67 1.54 8.81
N MET A 369 -9.69 1.65 9.68
CA MET A 369 -9.53 2.33 10.98
C MET A 369 -9.72 1.42 12.19
N CYS A 370 -10.72 0.53 12.14
CA CYS A 370 -11.14 -0.28 13.27
C CYS A 370 -10.03 -1.24 13.69
N ALA A 371 -9.66 -1.22 14.98
CA ALA A 371 -8.64 -2.11 15.53
C ALA A 371 -9.00 -3.60 15.37
N ALA A 372 -10.30 -3.94 15.51
CA ALA A 372 -10.82 -5.29 15.28
C ALA A 372 -11.02 -5.62 13.78
N GLY A 373 -10.89 -4.62 12.90
CA GLY A 373 -11.12 -4.76 11.48
C GLY A 373 -9.93 -5.31 10.70
N PRO A 374 -10.10 -5.54 9.38
CA PRO A 374 -9.06 -6.06 8.53
C PRO A 374 -7.78 -5.24 8.54
N ASN A 375 -7.88 -3.90 8.59
CA ASN A 375 -6.76 -2.97 8.43
C ASN A 375 -5.95 -3.28 7.16
N VAL A 376 -6.66 -3.55 6.05
CA VAL A 376 -6.06 -4.14 4.84
C VAL A 376 -4.95 -3.29 4.24
N ARG A 377 -5.08 -1.96 4.26
CA ARG A 377 -4.02 -1.03 3.80
C ARG A 377 -2.73 -1.29 4.58
N ALA A 378 -2.77 -1.14 5.91
CA ALA A 378 -1.59 -1.24 6.76
C ALA A 378 -0.97 -2.64 6.68
N LYS A 379 -1.78 -3.70 6.83
CA LYS A 379 -1.27 -5.07 6.82
C LYS A 379 -0.63 -5.48 5.49
N LEU A 380 -1.19 -5.03 4.36
CA LEU A 380 -0.61 -5.29 3.05
C LEU A 380 0.66 -4.48 2.83
N CYS A 381 0.64 -3.17 3.08
CA CYS A 381 1.79 -2.32 2.76
C CYS A 381 3.04 -2.66 3.59
N HIS A 382 2.85 -3.08 4.85
CA HIS A 382 3.92 -3.49 5.77
C HIS A 382 4.30 -4.98 5.65
N GLY A 383 3.64 -5.75 4.78
CA GLY A 383 3.93 -7.18 4.59
C GLY A 383 3.62 -8.03 5.82
N GLU A 384 2.64 -7.63 6.63
CA GLU A 384 2.27 -8.35 7.86
C GLU A 384 1.48 -9.62 7.59
N VAL A 385 0.86 -9.76 6.42
CA VAL A 385 0.06 -10.92 6.03
C VAL A 385 0.85 -11.88 5.16
N ASP A 386 0.52 -13.17 5.26
CA ASP A 386 1.16 -14.17 4.40
C ASP A 386 0.58 -14.12 2.98
N LEU A 387 1.28 -13.44 2.08
CA LEU A 387 0.87 -13.31 0.68
C LEU A 387 0.73 -14.67 0.00
N SER A 388 1.52 -15.69 0.37
CA SER A 388 1.44 -17.03 -0.24
C SER A 388 0.10 -17.69 0.06
N THR A 389 -0.40 -17.55 1.29
CA THR A 389 -1.72 -18.08 1.69
C THR A 389 -2.89 -17.32 1.08
N LEU A 390 -2.71 -16.02 0.83
CA LEU A 390 -3.75 -15.16 0.26
C LEU A 390 -3.79 -15.20 -1.27
N TRP A 391 -2.72 -15.69 -1.91
CA TRP A 391 -2.59 -15.74 -3.36
C TRP A 391 -3.25 -16.98 -3.98
N VAL A 392 -3.22 -18.11 -3.27
CA VAL A 392 -3.83 -19.34 -3.74
C VAL A 392 -5.36 -19.21 -3.62
N ALA A 393 -6.05 -19.24 -4.77
CA ALA A 393 -7.51 -19.29 -4.81
C ALA A 393 -7.97 -20.48 -3.96
N THR A 394 -8.66 -20.23 -2.85
CA THR A 394 -9.22 -21.31 -2.04
C THR A 394 -10.37 -21.94 -2.81
N PRO A 395 -10.38 -23.28 -3.02
CA PRO A 395 -11.42 -23.96 -3.80
C PRO A 395 -12.84 -23.87 -3.22
N SER A 396 -13.01 -23.34 -2.01
CA SER A 396 -14.30 -23.32 -1.32
C SER A 396 -14.47 -22.07 -0.46
N GLY A 397 -15.37 -21.18 -0.92
CA GLY A 397 -15.91 -20.08 -0.12
C GLY A 397 -15.31 -18.70 -0.44
N THR A 398 -16.06 -17.66 -0.08
CA THR A 398 -15.61 -16.27 -0.15
C THR A 398 -14.72 -15.97 1.05
N THR A 399 -13.50 -15.49 0.81
CA THR A 399 -12.52 -15.17 1.85
C THR A 399 -12.64 -13.72 2.32
N THR A 400 -11.94 -13.38 3.42
CA THR A 400 -11.79 -11.98 3.85
C THR A 400 -11.12 -11.11 2.79
N ILE A 401 -10.17 -11.66 2.01
CA ILE A 401 -9.49 -10.89 0.97
C ILE A 401 -10.43 -10.60 -0.21
N ASP A 402 -11.31 -11.54 -0.56
CA ASP A 402 -12.35 -11.33 -1.59
C ASP A 402 -13.33 -10.23 -1.19
N ILE A 403 -13.81 -10.25 0.06
CA ILE A 403 -14.74 -9.24 0.57
C ILE A 403 -14.06 -7.87 0.65
N SER A 404 -12.81 -7.84 1.12
CA SER A 404 -12.03 -6.60 1.16
C SER A 404 -11.81 -6.03 -0.23
N ALA A 405 -11.43 -6.85 -1.21
CA ALA A 405 -11.24 -6.42 -2.60
C ALA A 405 -12.53 -5.88 -3.22
N ALA A 406 -13.65 -6.58 -3.01
CA ALA A 406 -14.96 -6.15 -3.46
C ALA A 406 -15.35 -4.79 -2.85
N LEU A 407 -15.25 -4.64 -1.53
CA LEU A 407 -15.56 -3.39 -0.84
C LEU A 407 -14.66 -2.23 -1.30
N VAL A 408 -13.34 -2.44 -1.41
CA VAL A 408 -12.43 -1.39 -1.88
C VAL A 408 -12.77 -0.92 -3.28
N LEU A 409 -13.12 -1.84 -4.20
CA LEU A 409 -13.57 -1.49 -5.55
C LEU A 409 -14.90 -0.73 -5.54
N LEU A 410 -15.88 -1.15 -4.73
CA LEU A 410 -17.14 -0.41 -4.60
C LEU A 410 -16.92 1.01 -4.08
N LEU A 411 -16.07 1.17 -3.05
CA LEU A 411 -15.71 2.49 -2.50
C LEU A 411 -15.02 3.37 -3.55
N LEU A 412 -14.11 2.79 -4.33
CA LEU A 412 -13.41 3.48 -5.40
C LEU A 412 -14.40 3.95 -6.48
N LEU A 413 -15.28 3.05 -6.94
CA LEU A 413 -16.27 3.36 -7.97
C LEU A 413 -17.33 4.34 -7.47
N GLU A 414 -17.63 4.38 -6.17
CA GLU A 414 -18.56 5.36 -5.61
C GLU A 414 -18.02 6.79 -5.73
N ARG A 415 -16.69 6.94 -5.68
CA ARG A 415 -16.02 8.23 -5.89
C ARG A 415 -15.92 8.62 -7.36
N LEU A 416 -15.74 7.64 -8.25
CA LEU A 416 -15.58 7.90 -9.69
C LEU A 416 -16.90 8.06 -10.43
N CYS A 417 -17.90 7.23 -10.11
CA CYS A 417 -19.17 7.14 -10.81
C CYS A 417 -20.31 6.77 -9.85
N PRO A 418 -20.72 7.69 -8.95
CA PRO A 418 -21.84 7.44 -8.06
C PRO A 418 -23.12 7.17 -8.87
N SER A 419 -23.81 6.07 -8.55
CA SER A 419 -25.06 5.66 -9.19
C SER A 419 -25.95 4.89 -8.22
N ASP A 420 -27.25 4.85 -8.49
CA ASP A 420 -28.21 4.13 -7.66
C ASP A 420 -27.95 2.61 -7.65
N GLN A 421 -27.48 2.06 -8.77
CA GLN A 421 -27.12 0.65 -8.88
C GLN A 421 -25.94 0.31 -7.97
N LEU A 422 -24.88 1.12 -8.00
CA LEU A 422 -23.73 0.96 -7.12
C LEU A 422 -24.13 1.11 -5.64
N ALA A 423 -24.90 2.16 -5.33
CA ALA A 423 -25.41 2.39 -3.98
C ALA A 423 -26.24 1.21 -3.48
N SER A 424 -27.01 0.57 -4.37
CA SER A 424 -27.77 -0.64 -4.04
C SER A 424 -26.90 -1.83 -3.67
N VAL A 425 -25.78 -2.03 -4.36
CA VAL A 425 -24.81 -3.09 -4.00
C VAL A 425 -24.17 -2.77 -2.66
N LEU A 426 -23.71 -1.53 -2.46
CA LEU A 426 -23.01 -1.12 -1.24
C LEU A 426 -23.92 -1.14 0.00
N ARG A 427 -25.23 -0.87 -0.15
CA ARG A 427 -26.22 -0.98 0.93
C ARG A 427 -26.35 -2.38 1.53
N ALA A 428 -25.91 -3.42 0.83
CA ALA A 428 -25.86 -4.77 1.38
C ALA A 428 -24.78 -4.91 2.48
N TYR A 429 -23.84 -3.98 2.57
CA TYR A 429 -22.83 -3.95 3.61
C TYR A 429 -23.28 -3.12 4.82
N THR A 430 -23.12 -3.71 6.00
CA THR A 430 -23.23 -3.07 7.30
C THR A 430 -21.92 -3.24 8.06
N SER A 431 -21.54 -2.25 8.88
CA SER A 431 -20.36 -2.34 9.75
C SER A 431 -20.45 -3.58 10.65
N GLN A 432 -19.31 -4.23 10.84
CA GLN A 432 -19.12 -5.46 11.61
C GLN A 432 -18.00 -5.31 12.63
N PHE A 433 -17.01 -4.46 12.36
CA PHE A 433 -15.81 -4.30 13.19
C PHE A 433 -15.79 -3.00 14.00
N HIS A 434 -16.72 -2.08 13.74
CA HIS A 434 -16.90 -0.92 14.61
C HIS A 434 -17.40 -1.36 15.99
N PRO A 435 -16.86 -0.82 17.11
CA PRO A 435 -17.24 -1.25 18.47
C PRO A 435 -18.75 -1.23 18.73
N TYR A 436 -19.46 -0.24 18.17
CA TYR A 436 -20.91 -0.16 18.26
C TYR A 436 -21.62 -1.33 17.55
N ALA A 437 -21.19 -1.70 16.34
CA ALA A 437 -21.76 -2.82 15.60
C ALA A 437 -21.47 -4.17 16.27
N MET A 438 -20.26 -4.33 16.80
CA MET A 438 -19.89 -5.50 17.59
C MET A 438 -20.76 -5.63 18.85
N LEU A 439 -20.97 -4.53 19.57
CA LEU A 439 -21.85 -4.50 20.74
C LEU A 439 -23.29 -4.83 20.37
N GLN A 440 -23.84 -4.26 19.30
CA GLN A 440 -25.17 -4.60 18.80
C GLN A 440 -25.30 -6.09 18.47
N THR A 441 -24.27 -6.67 17.86
CA THR A 441 -24.22 -8.10 17.53
C THR A 441 -24.25 -8.97 18.80
N GLU A 442 -23.43 -8.66 19.80
CA GLU A 442 -23.40 -9.42 21.06
C GLU A 442 -24.69 -9.26 21.88
N LEU A 443 -25.29 -8.07 21.88
CA LEU A 443 -26.61 -7.85 22.49
C LEU A 443 -27.70 -8.66 21.77
N GLY A 444 -27.66 -8.73 20.44
CA GLY A 444 -28.58 -9.56 19.65
C GLY A 444 -28.47 -11.05 19.97
N LYS A 445 -27.22 -11.57 20.06
CA LYS A 445 -26.96 -12.97 20.49
C LYS A 445 -27.51 -13.24 21.88
N THR A 446 -27.28 -12.31 22.81
CA THR A 446 -27.76 -12.42 24.20
C THR A 446 -29.29 -12.43 24.25
N ALA A 447 -29.95 -11.54 23.52
CA ALA A 447 -31.41 -11.50 23.44
C ALA A 447 -32.00 -12.80 22.85
N ALA A 448 -31.39 -13.35 21.79
CA ALA A 448 -31.80 -14.62 21.21
C ALA A 448 -31.63 -15.81 22.18
N ALA A 449 -30.53 -15.84 22.94
CA ALA A 449 -30.28 -16.86 23.95
C ALA A 449 -31.28 -16.77 25.13
N LEU A 450 -31.63 -15.56 25.56
CA LEU A 450 -32.65 -15.36 26.60
C LEU A 450 -34.04 -15.80 26.11
N ALA A 451 -34.38 -15.52 24.85
CA ALA A 451 -35.64 -15.94 24.24
C ALA A 451 -35.73 -17.48 24.15
N SER A 452 -34.65 -18.16 23.75
CA SER A 452 -34.62 -19.63 23.67
C SER A 452 -34.70 -20.28 25.05
N PHE A 453 -34.01 -19.73 26.07
CA PHE A 453 -34.13 -20.18 27.45
C PHE A 453 -35.56 -20.02 28.00
N GLY A 454 -36.20 -18.88 27.71
CA GLY A 454 -37.60 -18.65 28.07
C GLY A 454 -38.55 -19.65 27.41
N HIS A 455 -38.28 -20.04 26.16
CA HIS A 455 -39.05 -21.06 25.45
C HIS A 455 -38.86 -22.46 26.05
N GLN A 456 -37.62 -22.86 26.33
CA GLN A 456 -37.31 -24.15 26.98
C GLN A 456 -37.94 -24.29 28.38
N ARG A 457 -37.98 -23.21 29.17
CA ARG A 457 -38.68 -23.23 30.47
C ARG A 457 -40.19 -23.38 30.36
N ARG A 458 -40.80 -22.88 29.27
CA ARG A 458 -42.24 -23.04 29.04
C ARG A 458 -42.57 -24.47 28.59
N THR A 459 -41.75 -25.11 27.78
CA THR A 459 -41.96 -26.50 27.36
C THR A 459 -41.70 -27.53 28.48
N VAL A 460 -40.77 -27.27 29.41
CA VAL A 460 -40.53 -28.16 30.58
C VAL A 460 -41.66 -28.12 31.62
N ARG A 461 -42.51 -27.06 31.65
CA ARG A 461 -43.65 -26.97 32.57
C ARG A 461 -44.93 -27.69 32.09
N PHE A 462 -44.93 -28.25 30.89
CA PHE A 462 -46.09 -28.94 30.30
C PHE A 462 -45.84 -30.44 30.03
N ASN A 463 -44.81 -31.03 30.64
CA ASN A 463 -44.60 -32.48 30.70
C ASN A 463 -44.76 -32.98 32.12
#